data_AF-A0A4P1QQK9-F1
#
_entry.id   AF-A0A4P1QQK9-F1
#
_cell.length_a   1.000
_cell.length_b   1.000
_cell.length_c   1.000
_cell.angle_alpha   90.00
_cell.angle_beta   90.00
_cell.angle_gamma   90.00
#
_symmetry.space_group_name_H-M   'P 1'
#
loop_
_entity.id
_entity.type
_entity.pdbx_description
1 polymer ?
#
loop_
_entity_poly.entity_id
_entity_poly.type
_entity_poly.pdbx_seq_one_letter_code
_entity_poly.pdbx_strand_id
1 'polypeptide(L)'
;MRGFWSCNVIGEGVIGGRKKRVVLGDIGNLDRVKGANINLNRPITRSLCAQLLAKAEAGENNKNVAIPNVTGPKPQVADEVVAKRRVAPKPAEKKVTAKPKPVEVIEISPDKEVQNDKFVNKNKEGDALSKKKSQTLTSVLTARSKAACGLTKKPKEQIVDIDAGDSGNELAAVEYIEDMYKFYKLAENESHPHQYMDSQPEINERMRAILVDWLIDVHTKFDLSPETLYLTINIVDRFLAVKTVPRRELQLVGVSAMLMASKYEEIWPPEVNDFVCLTDRAYTHEQILVMEKIILGKLEWTLTVPTPFVFLTRFIKASVPDQELENMAHFFSELGMMHYATLVYCPSMVAASAVFAARDCARLLVSFHSTLVNGKLKVLYRKYSDPQRRAVAMLPPAKNLMPENSCGSRV
;
A
#
# COMPACT_ATOMS: atom_id res chain seq x y z
N MET A 1 30.54 3.92 -20.95
CA MET A 1 31.35 3.23 -19.91
C MET A 1 30.46 2.17 -19.28
N ARG A 2 30.93 0.93 -19.13
CA ARG A 2 30.23 -0.17 -18.44
C ARG A 2 31.26 -0.89 -17.57
N GLY A 3 30.96 -1.10 -16.29
CA GLY A 3 31.56 -2.18 -15.49
C GLY A 3 30.49 -3.26 -15.36
N PHE A 4 30.71 -4.50 -15.77
CA PHE A 4 31.60 -5.49 -15.14
C PHE A 4 31.21 -5.80 -13.69
N TRP A 5 30.06 -6.45 -13.55
CA TRP A 5 29.86 -7.53 -12.59
C TRP A 5 29.73 -8.81 -13.41
N SER A 6 30.63 -9.77 -13.18
CA SER A 6 30.60 -11.10 -13.79
C SER A 6 31.48 -12.02 -12.94
N CYS A 7 30.94 -13.16 -12.52
CA CYS A 7 31.69 -14.17 -11.76
C CYS A 7 31.23 -15.57 -12.21
N ASN A 8 32.17 -16.52 -12.23
CA ASN A 8 31.99 -17.81 -12.91
C ASN A 8 31.34 -18.90 -12.05
N VAL A 9 30.79 -19.90 -12.74
CA VAL A 9 30.12 -21.08 -12.16
C VAL A 9 31.13 -22.20 -11.85
N ILE A 10 31.20 -22.59 -10.57
CA ILE A 10 31.67 -23.90 -10.05
C ILE A 10 30.94 -24.08 -8.70
N GLY A 11 30.39 -25.23 -8.29
CA GLY A 11 30.23 -26.55 -8.91
C GLY A 11 29.40 -27.46 -7.98
N GLU A 12 29.03 -28.67 -8.41
CA GLU A 12 28.08 -29.54 -7.70
C GLU A 12 28.61 -30.16 -6.40
N GLY A 13 27.71 -30.41 -5.44
CA GLY A 13 27.98 -31.17 -4.20
C GLY A 13 26.70 -31.75 -3.59
N VAL A 14 26.68 -33.06 -3.36
CA VAL A 14 25.51 -33.83 -2.88
C VAL A 14 25.77 -34.38 -1.47
N ILE A 15 24.71 -34.90 -0.81
CA ILE A 15 24.64 -35.50 0.54
C ILE A 15 24.40 -34.45 1.64
N GLY A 16 23.43 -34.58 2.56
CA GLY A 16 22.43 -35.64 2.75
C GLY A 16 22.31 -36.07 4.21
N GLY A 17 21.33 -35.54 4.97
CA GLY A 17 21.18 -35.87 6.39
C GLY A 17 19.83 -35.51 7.00
N ARG A 18 18.96 -36.51 7.22
CA ARG A 18 17.71 -36.35 7.96
C ARG A 18 17.98 -36.11 9.47
N LYS A 19 17.68 -34.92 9.97
CA LYS A 19 17.50 -34.67 11.42
C LYS A 19 16.02 -34.54 11.75
N LYS A 20 15.56 -35.22 12.81
CA LYS A 20 14.16 -35.15 13.28
C LYS A 20 13.92 -33.81 13.96
N ARG A 21 12.78 -33.15 13.68
CA ARG A 21 12.34 -31.98 14.45
C ARG A 21 11.94 -32.42 15.87
N VAL A 22 12.26 -31.63 16.87
CA VAL A 22 11.65 -31.69 18.20
C VAL A 22 10.47 -30.73 18.22
N VAL A 23 9.39 -31.09 18.92
CA VAL A 23 8.19 -30.25 19.03
C VAL A 23 8.50 -29.02 19.90
N LEU A 24 8.24 -27.82 19.40
CA LEU A 24 8.18 -26.62 20.24
C LEU A 24 6.88 -26.67 21.04
N GLY A 25 6.96 -26.48 22.36
CA GLY A 25 5.78 -26.34 23.22
C GLY A 25 5.13 -24.96 23.11
N ASP A 26 3.84 -24.89 23.45
CA ASP A 26 3.02 -23.68 23.31
C ASP A 26 3.52 -22.50 24.16
N ILE A 27 4.04 -21.46 23.51
CA ILE A 27 4.29 -20.14 24.11
C ILE A 27 3.04 -19.28 23.85
N GLY A 28 1.92 -19.66 24.48
CA GLY A 28 0.59 -19.22 24.04
C GLY A 28 -0.47 -19.10 25.13
N ASN A 29 -0.11 -18.69 26.36
CA ASN A 29 -1.09 -18.44 27.42
C ASN A 29 -0.78 -17.17 28.24
N LEU A 30 -1.27 -16.02 27.75
CA LEU A 30 -1.51 -14.82 28.56
C LEU A 30 -2.95 -14.88 29.08
N ASP A 31 -3.16 -14.49 30.34
CA ASP A 31 -4.41 -14.75 31.06
C ASP A 31 -5.67 -14.21 30.37
N ARG A 32 -6.69 -15.08 30.26
CA ARG A 32 -8.02 -14.72 29.75
C ARG A 32 -8.77 -13.78 30.70
N VAL A 33 -8.55 -12.48 30.54
CA VAL A 33 -9.43 -11.44 31.09
C VAL A 33 -10.86 -11.66 30.55
N LYS A 34 -11.82 -11.87 31.45
CA LYS A 34 -13.21 -12.19 31.07
C LYS A 34 -13.98 -10.94 30.63
N GLY A 35 -14.32 -10.91 29.34
CA GLY A 35 -15.67 -10.52 28.91
C GLY A 35 -15.87 -9.12 28.33
N ALA A 36 -15.96 -9.06 27.00
CA ALA A 36 -16.90 -8.21 26.29
C ALA A 36 -17.33 -8.93 25.00
N ASN A 37 -18.62 -9.20 24.81
CA ASN A 37 -19.09 -9.90 23.61
C ASN A 37 -19.41 -8.87 22.52
N ILE A 38 -18.38 -8.48 21.76
CA ILE A 38 -18.46 -7.38 20.78
C ILE A 38 -18.86 -7.94 19.41
N ASN A 39 -20.07 -7.62 18.94
CA ASN A 39 -20.49 -7.90 17.56
C ASN A 39 -19.71 -7.03 16.57
N LEU A 40 -18.61 -7.56 16.06
CA LEU A 40 -17.72 -6.93 15.09
C LEU A 40 -18.27 -7.03 13.66
N ASN A 41 -19.31 -6.23 13.36
CA ASN A 41 -19.85 -6.09 11.99
C ASN A 41 -18.92 -5.28 11.04
N ARG A 42 -17.62 -5.21 11.31
CA ARG A 42 -16.59 -4.50 10.53
C ARG A 42 -15.22 -5.18 10.68
N PRO A 43 -14.38 -5.24 9.62
CA PRO A 43 -13.01 -5.76 9.71
C PRO A 43 -12.15 -4.99 10.73
N ILE A 44 -11.19 -5.70 11.33
CA ILE A 44 -10.21 -5.11 12.25
C ILE A 44 -9.05 -4.51 11.44
N THR A 45 -9.13 -3.21 11.16
CA THR A 45 -8.07 -2.44 10.48
C THR A 45 -7.02 -1.93 11.48
N ARG A 46 -5.84 -1.48 11.01
CA ARG A 46 -4.81 -0.86 11.87
C ARG A 46 -5.38 0.37 12.58
N SER A 47 -6.18 1.16 11.85
CA SER A 47 -6.96 2.28 12.39
C SER A 47 -7.98 1.88 13.48
N LEU A 48 -8.53 0.66 13.47
CA LEU A 48 -9.38 0.17 14.55
C LEU A 48 -8.54 -0.30 15.75
N CYS A 49 -7.46 -1.06 15.54
CA CYS A 49 -6.55 -1.46 16.62
C CYS A 49 -5.97 -0.26 17.37
N ALA A 50 -5.49 0.76 16.65
CA ALA A 50 -5.01 2.00 17.25
C ALA A 50 -6.11 2.72 18.07
N GLN A 51 -7.35 2.75 17.57
CA GLN A 51 -8.49 3.30 18.31
C GLN A 51 -8.88 2.47 19.55
N LEU A 52 -8.68 1.15 19.52
CA LEU A 52 -8.97 0.27 20.67
C LEU A 52 -7.90 0.41 21.75
N LEU A 53 -6.62 0.47 21.37
CA LEU A 53 -5.49 0.73 22.28
C LEU A 53 -5.62 2.11 22.92
N ALA A 54 -5.81 3.17 22.14
CA ALA A 54 -6.00 4.52 22.66
C ALA A 54 -7.25 4.66 23.58
N LYS A 55 -8.29 3.83 23.36
CA LYS A 55 -9.46 3.75 24.27
C LYS A 55 -9.17 2.97 25.55
N ALA A 56 -8.30 1.97 25.52
CA ALA A 56 -7.85 1.28 26.73
C ALA A 56 -7.01 2.23 27.59
N GLU A 57 -6.01 2.89 26.99
CA GLU A 57 -5.15 3.90 27.65
C GLU A 57 -5.95 5.08 28.22
N ALA A 58 -6.94 5.60 27.48
CA ALA A 58 -7.87 6.62 27.99
C ALA A 58 -8.82 6.10 29.08
N GLY A 59 -9.06 4.79 29.15
CA GLY A 59 -9.87 4.13 30.17
C GLY A 59 -9.16 3.97 31.52
N GLU A 60 -7.83 3.84 31.52
CA GLU A 60 -7.04 3.77 32.76
C GLU A 60 -6.87 5.13 33.42
N ASN A 61 -6.63 6.18 32.63
CA ASN A 61 -6.47 7.57 33.09
C ASN A 61 -7.69 8.18 33.82
N ASN A 62 -8.84 7.51 33.84
CA ASN A 62 -10.06 7.96 34.53
C ASN A 62 -10.32 7.28 35.89
N LYS A 63 -9.43 6.41 36.39
CA LYS A 63 -9.62 5.69 37.68
C LYS A 63 -9.01 6.42 38.89
N ASN A 64 -9.47 7.62 39.17
CA ASN A 64 -9.22 8.27 40.47
C ASN A 64 -10.05 7.58 41.58
N VAL A 65 -9.41 6.68 42.34
CA VAL A 65 -10.02 6.04 43.52
C VAL A 65 -9.61 6.79 44.79
N ALA A 66 -10.60 7.27 45.55
CA ALA A 66 -10.37 7.96 46.81
C ALA A 66 -10.04 6.99 47.95
N ILE A 67 -9.20 7.42 48.90
CA ILE A 67 -8.83 6.68 50.11
C ILE A 67 -9.31 7.46 51.35
N PRO A 68 -10.08 6.86 52.27
CA PRO A 68 -10.52 7.51 53.51
C PRO A 68 -9.46 7.40 54.63
N ASN A 69 -9.41 8.41 55.51
CA ASN A 69 -8.49 8.46 56.66
C ASN A 69 -8.99 7.65 57.87
N VAL A 70 -8.06 7.00 58.58
CA VAL A 70 -8.19 6.57 60.00
C VAL A 70 -6.88 6.90 60.75
N THR A 71 -6.93 6.96 62.08
CA THR A 71 -5.96 7.57 63.02
C THR A 71 -4.65 6.79 63.29
N GLY A 72 -3.62 7.49 63.83
CA GLY A 72 -2.27 6.96 64.19
C GLY A 72 -2.17 6.18 65.51
N PRO A 73 -0.98 6.03 66.16
CA PRO A 73 -0.01 7.12 66.48
C PRO A 73 1.50 6.82 66.21
N LYS A 74 2.42 7.64 66.77
CA LYS A 74 3.91 7.65 66.59
C LYS A 74 4.70 6.93 67.71
N PRO A 75 6.01 6.62 67.49
CA PRO A 75 7.15 7.40 68.07
C PRO A 75 8.09 8.00 66.98
N GLN A 76 8.80 9.14 67.15
CA GLN A 76 10.08 9.43 67.87
C GLN A 76 11.31 8.67 67.30
N VAL A 77 12.51 9.24 67.06
CA VAL A 77 13.38 10.14 67.87
C VAL A 77 14.00 11.31 67.03
N ALA A 78 14.92 12.12 67.62
CA ALA A 78 15.57 13.37 67.15
C ALA A 78 16.70 13.18 66.09
N ASP A 79 17.47 14.16 65.56
CA ASP A 79 18.07 15.41 66.15
C ASP A 79 18.12 16.65 65.21
N GLU A 80 18.59 17.80 65.74
CA GLU A 80 18.74 19.11 65.04
C GLU A 80 20.01 19.20 64.14
N VAL A 81 20.32 20.29 63.39
CA VAL A 81 20.79 21.64 63.82
C VAL A 81 20.35 22.76 62.83
N VAL A 82 20.41 24.04 63.26
CA VAL A 82 19.69 25.21 62.70
C VAL A 82 20.55 26.21 61.89
N ALA A 83 19.98 26.80 60.82
CA ALA A 83 20.27 28.15 60.34
C ALA A 83 19.02 28.84 59.71
N LYS A 84 18.87 30.18 59.77
CA LYS A 84 17.64 30.91 59.38
C LYS A 84 17.88 32.32 58.78
N ARG A 85 17.11 32.70 57.74
CA ARG A 85 16.46 34.01 57.39
C ARG A 85 15.91 33.91 55.94
N ARG A 86 14.64 34.22 55.55
CA ARG A 86 13.70 35.36 55.72
C ARG A 86 14.19 36.67 55.03
N VAL A 87 13.39 37.46 54.28
CA VAL A 87 12.03 37.35 53.66
C VAL A 87 11.85 38.46 52.58
N ALA A 88 10.82 38.42 51.70
CA ALA A 88 10.54 39.43 50.63
C ALA A 88 9.68 40.65 51.12
N PRO A 89 9.39 41.74 50.33
CA PRO A 89 8.41 41.74 49.21
C PRO A 89 8.61 42.80 48.06
N LYS A 90 7.57 43.04 47.23
CA LYS A 90 7.48 44.01 46.09
C LYS A 90 7.12 45.47 46.49
N PRO A 91 7.22 46.46 45.56
CA PRO A 91 6.03 47.19 45.07
C PRO A 91 5.95 47.34 43.51
N ALA A 92 5.19 48.31 42.95
CA ALA A 92 4.59 48.21 41.60
C ALA A 92 4.40 49.51 40.75
N GLU A 93 4.16 49.31 39.44
CA GLU A 93 3.46 50.12 38.39
C GLU A 93 3.72 51.63 38.14
N LYS A 94 3.96 51.97 36.83
CA LYS A 94 3.09 52.87 36.01
C LYS A 94 3.41 52.81 34.49
N LYS A 95 2.82 53.71 33.67
CA LYS A 95 2.34 53.49 32.27
C LYS A 95 2.46 54.76 31.41
N VAL A 96 2.54 54.68 30.04
CA VAL A 96 1.92 55.58 28.99
C VAL A 96 2.67 55.65 27.61
N THR A 97 2.00 55.24 26.51
CA THR A 97 2.08 55.57 25.04
C THR A 97 3.45 55.61 24.27
N ALA A 98 3.54 55.48 22.92
CA ALA A 98 2.58 55.62 21.80
C ALA A 98 2.81 54.63 20.60
N LYS A 99 2.04 54.76 19.50
CA LYS A 99 2.01 53.91 18.27
C LYS A 99 2.45 54.71 17.00
N PRO A 100 2.97 54.04 15.94
CA PRO A 100 2.15 53.57 14.79
C PRO A 100 2.64 52.21 14.21
N LYS A 101 2.02 51.44 13.29
CA LYS A 101 0.66 51.16 12.76
C LYS A 101 0.86 50.03 11.70
N PRO A 102 0.13 48.90 11.68
CA PRO A 102 0.16 47.92 10.58
C PRO A 102 -1.10 47.95 9.68
N VAL A 103 -1.00 47.34 8.49
CA VAL A 103 -2.01 47.16 7.42
C VAL A 103 -1.57 45.89 6.64
N GLU A 104 -2.39 44.93 6.17
CA GLU A 104 -3.86 44.77 6.08
C GLU A 104 -4.26 43.29 6.25
N VAL A 105 -5.46 43.02 6.79
CA VAL A 105 -6.21 41.76 6.60
C VAL A 105 -7.69 42.15 6.54
N ILE A 106 -8.44 41.65 5.55
CA ILE A 106 -9.86 41.97 5.35
C ILE A 106 -10.69 40.72 5.63
N GLU A 107 -11.49 40.78 6.70
CA GLU A 107 -12.54 39.83 7.02
C GLU A 107 -13.82 40.65 7.28
N ILE A 108 -14.92 40.37 6.57
CA ILE A 108 -16.19 41.09 6.74
C ILE A 108 -17.34 40.09 6.75
N SER A 109 -18.04 40.02 7.89
CA SER A 109 -19.35 39.38 8.04
C SER A 109 -20.48 40.43 7.90
N PRO A 110 -21.75 40.03 7.65
CA PRO A 110 -22.80 40.93 7.15
C PRO A 110 -23.68 41.56 8.23
N ASP A 111 -24.38 42.65 7.87
CA ASP A 111 -25.40 43.32 8.69
C ASP A 111 -26.54 43.95 7.83
N LYS A 112 -27.54 44.60 8.47
CA LYS A 112 -28.90 44.85 7.91
C LYS A 112 -29.50 46.26 8.25
N GLU A 113 -30.78 46.67 7.99
CA GLU A 113 -31.97 46.14 7.27
C GLU A 113 -32.30 46.94 5.97
N VAL A 114 -33.23 47.91 5.80
CA VAL A 114 -34.23 48.61 6.65
C VAL A 114 -35.42 49.15 5.80
N GLN A 115 -36.67 48.68 6.04
CA GLN A 115 -37.99 49.32 5.75
C GLN A 115 -38.37 49.60 4.25
N ASN A 116 -39.64 49.57 3.77
CA ASN A 116 -40.99 49.20 4.27
C ASN A 116 -41.89 48.88 3.01
N ASP A 117 -43.24 48.82 2.92
CA ASP A 117 -44.38 49.26 3.75
C ASP A 117 -45.72 48.53 3.40
N LYS A 118 -46.74 48.72 4.26
CA LYS A 118 -48.23 48.66 4.09
C LYS A 118 -48.98 47.64 3.15
N PHE A 119 -49.80 46.83 3.84
CA PHE A 119 -51.29 46.67 3.72
C PHE A 119 -51.98 45.36 3.23
N VAL A 120 -52.42 44.56 4.23
CA VAL A 120 -53.83 44.18 4.53
C VAL A 120 -54.50 42.89 3.92
N ASN A 121 -54.60 41.88 4.81
CA ASN A 121 -55.76 40.99 5.15
C ASN A 121 -56.13 39.66 4.43
N LYS A 122 -56.29 38.65 5.31
CA LYS A 122 -57.32 37.57 5.39
C LYS A 122 -57.20 36.28 4.54
N ASN A 123 -56.76 35.23 5.25
CA ASN A 123 -57.32 33.87 5.36
C ASN A 123 -57.94 33.18 4.14
N LYS A 124 -57.33 32.06 3.69
CA LYS A 124 -57.92 30.70 3.80
C LYS A 124 -56.90 29.59 3.48
N GLU A 125 -57.25 28.35 3.80
CA GLU A 125 -56.48 27.13 3.56
C GLU A 125 -56.57 26.69 2.08
N GLY A 126 -55.58 25.92 1.58
CA GLY A 126 -55.67 25.30 0.25
C GLY A 126 -54.36 24.74 -0.33
N ASP A 127 -54.24 23.40 -0.30
CA ASP A 127 -53.44 22.53 -1.17
C ASP A 127 -51.90 22.64 -1.27
N ALA A 128 -51.31 21.55 -1.77
CA ALA A 128 -49.89 21.24 -1.69
C ALA A 128 -49.18 21.28 -3.06
N LEU A 129 -47.89 21.66 -3.07
CA LEU A 129 -47.05 21.53 -4.26
C LEU A 129 -45.65 20.95 -3.96
N SER A 130 -45.31 19.95 -4.78
CA SER A 130 -44.10 19.12 -4.74
C SER A 130 -42.77 19.85 -4.49
N LYS A 131 -42.07 19.49 -3.40
CA LYS A 131 -40.64 19.81 -3.22
C LYS A 131 -39.77 18.91 -4.11
N LYS A 132 -39.34 19.41 -5.27
CA LYS A 132 -38.27 18.79 -6.06
C LYS A 132 -36.98 18.70 -5.23
N LYS A 133 -36.42 17.49 -5.09
CA LYS A 133 -35.06 17.30 -4.54
C LYS A 133 -34.03 17.79 -5.56
N SER A 134 -33.24 18.79 -5.20
CA SER A 134 -32.07 19.21 -5.98
C SER A 134 -31.03 18.08 -6.04
N GLN A 135 -30.55 17.76 -7.24
CA GLN A 135 -29.49 16.77 -7.44
C GLN A 135 -28.14 17.34 -6.98
N THR A 136 -27.35 16.54 -6.26
CA THR A 136 -26.01 16.96 -5.81
C THR A 136 -25.03 17.01 -6.96
N LEU A 137 -24.06 17.93 -6.92
CA LEU A 137 -23.00 18.04 -7.95
C LEU A 137 -22.29 16.70 -8.20
N THR A 138 -22.01 15.94 -7.14
CA THR A 138 -21.43 14.58 -7.22
C THR A 138 -22.25 13.64 -8.10
N SER A 139 -23.59 13.66 -7.97
CA SER A 139 -24.48 12.82 -8.79
C SER A 139 -24.47 13.23 -10.27
N VAL A 140 -24.41 14.54 -10.55
CA VAL A 140 -24.35 15.08 -11.92
C VAL A 140 -23.00 14.77 -12.57
N LEU A 141 -21.89 14.92 -11.85
CA LEU A 141 -20.54 14.56 -12.33
C LEU A 141 -20.41 13.05 -12.56
N THR A 142 -20.93 12.21 -11.65
CA THR A 142 -20.97 10.75 -11.83
C THR A 142 -21.81 10.33 -13.04
N ALA A 143 -22.96 10.98 -13.27
CA ALA A 143 -23.79 10.72 -14.44
C ALA A 143 -23.10 11.15 -15.74
N ARG A 144 -22.45 12.33 -15.77
CA ARG A 144 -21.69 12.82 -16.92
C ARG A 144 -20.47 11.95 -17.25
N SER A 145 -19.73 11.49 -16.24
CA SER A 145 -18.64 10.53 -16.41
C SER A 145 -19.12 9.23 -17.05
N LYS A 146 -20.20 8.62 -16.52
CA LYS A 146 -20.78 7.39 -17.08
C LYS A 146 -21.31 7.56 -18.51
N ALA A 147 -21.89 8.72 -18.82
CA ALA A 147 -22.32 9.05 -20.17
C ALA A 147 -21.14 9.23 -21.14
N ALA A 148 -20.08 9.92 -20.73
CA ALA A 148 -18.86 10.12 -21.53
C ALA A 148 -18.11 8.79 -21.80
N CYS A 149 -18.17 7.83 -20.87
CA CYS A 149 -17.60 6.49 -21.05
C CYS A 149 -18.51 5.53 -21.86
N GLY A 150 -19.74 5.93 -22.21
CA GLY A 150 -20.68 5.11 -22.97
C GLY A 150 -21.45 4.04 -22.17
N LEU A 151 -21.29 3.96 -20.84
CA LEU A 151 -21.96 2.96 -19.96
C LEU A 151 -23.44 3.30 -19.69
N THR A 152 -24.20 3.68 -20.73
CA THR A 152 -25.64 4.01 -20.62
C THR A 152 -26.55 2.79 -20.65
N LYS A 153 -26.06 1.65 -21.14
CA LYS A 153 -26.64 0.33 -20.92
C LYS A 153 -25.71 -0.44 -19.98
N LYS A 154 -26.15 -0.75 -18.76
CA LYS A 154 -25.61 -1.92 -18.06
C LYS A 154 -26.05 -3.15 -18.86
N PRO A 155 -25.14 -4.02 -19.30
CA PRO A 155 -25.52 -5.39 -19.59
C PRO A 155 -26.08 -6.03 -18.30
N LYS A 156 -26.83 -7.11 -18.41
CA LYS A 156 -26.85 -8.10 -17.33
C LYS A 156 -25.51 -8.82 -17.39
N GLU A 157 -24.48 -8.19 -16.86
CA GLU A 157 -23.16 -8.80 -16.71
C GLU A 157 -23.35 -10.07 -15.87
N GLN A 158 -23.22 -11.22 -16.53
CA GLN A 158 -23.00 -12.47 -15.82
C GLN A 158 -21.66 -12.31 -15.12
N ILE A 159 -21.70 -12.15 -13.80
CA ILE A 159 -20.49 -12.19 -12.97
C ILE A 159 -19.99 -13.62 -13.11
N VAL A 160 -18.96 -13.80 -13.94
CA VAL A 160 -18.29 -15.10 -14.09
C VAL A 160 -17.64 -15.40 -12.76
N ASP A 161 -18.01 -16.55 -12.18
CA ASP A 161 -17.31 -17.07 -11.01
C ASP A 161 -15.93 -17.55 -11.45
N ILE A 162 -14.90 -16.79 -11.07
CA ILE A 162 -13.50 -17.06 -11.39
C ILE A 162 -12.84 -18.03 -10.39
N ASP A 163 -13.58 -18.47 -9.37
CA ASP A 163 -13.11 -19.38 -8.32
C ASP A 163 -13.84 -20.74 -8.34
N ALA A 164 -14.86 -20.91 -9.18
CA ALA A 164 -15.59 -22.17 -9.35
C ALA A 164 -14.68 -23.39 -9.56
N GLY A 165 -13.57 -23.23 -10.28
CA GLY A 165 -12.58 -24.29 -10.51
C GLY A 165 -11.75 -24.69 -9.28
N ASP A 166 -11.67 -23.82 -8.27
CA ASP A 166 -10.95 -24.04 -7.01
C ASP A 166 -11.87 -24.51 -5.87
N SER A 167 -13.16 -24.76 -6.15
CA SER A 167 -14.15 -25.19 -5.14
C SER A 167 -13.81 -26.50 -4.41
N GLY A 168 -12.89 -27.31 -4.94
CA GLY A 168 -12.32 -28.50 -4.28
C GLY A 168 -10.91 -28.32 -3.70
N ASN A 169 -10.37 -27.09 -3.68
CA ASN A 169 -9.01 -26.78 -3.25
C ASN A 169 -9.03 -26.03 -1.90
N GLU A 170 -8.81 -26.76 -0.80
CA GLU A 170 -8.78 -26.19 0.56
C GLU A 170 -7.77 -25.03 0.70
N LEU A 171 -6.66 -25.08 -0.05
CA LEU A 171 -5.61 -24.04 -0.02
C LEU A 171 -6.00 -22.76 -0.77
N ALA A 172 -7.03 -22.79 -1.63
CA ALA A 172 -7.53 -21.60 -2.33
C ALA A 172 -8.45 -20.72 -1.47
N ALA A 173 -8.89 -21.21 -0.30
CA ALA A 173 -9.70 -20.48 0.68
C ALA A 173 -10.93 -19.75 0.06
N VAL A 174 -11.59 -20.38 -0.91
CA VAL A 174 -12.64 -19.76 -1.75
C VAL A 174 -13.79 -19.16 -0.92
N GLU A 175 -14.15 -19.78 0.21
CA GLU A 175 -15.17 -19.27 1.13
C GLU A 175 -14.80 -17.94 1.82
N TYR A 176 -13.51 -17.62 1.94
CA TYR A 176 -13.00 -16.39 2.53
C TYR A 176 -12.52 -15.36 1.50
N ILE A 177 -12.37 -15.76 0.23
CA ILE A 177 -11.63 -14.97 -0.77
C ILE A 177 -12.24 -13.57 -0.99
N GLU A 178 -13.58 -13.46 -1.01
CA GLU A 178 -14.24 -12.14 -1.08
C GLU A 178 -13.86 -11.23 0.09
N ASP A 179 -13.84 -11.76 1.32
CA ASP A 179 -13.61 -10.99 2.53
C ASP A 179 -12.12 -10.64 2.71
N MET A 180 -11.21 -11.50 2.23
CA MET A 180 -9.79 -11.18 2.06
C MET A 180 -9.61 -9.99 1.12
N TYR A 181 -10.21 -10.00 -0.08
CA TYR A 181 -10.08 -8.88 -1.02
C TYR A 181 -10.81 -7.61 -0.55
N LYS A 182 -11.94 -7.72 0.17
CA LYS A 182 -12.55 -6.57 0.87
C LYS A 182 -11.61 -5.97 1.91
N PHE A 183 -10.95 -6.82 2.72
CA PHE A 183 -9.96 -6.38 3.70
C PHE A 183 -8.73 -5.72 3.04
N TYR A 184 -8.12 -6.35 2.04
CA TYR A 184 -6.98 -5.78 1.31
C TYR A 184 -7.33 -4.41 0.70
N LYS A 185 -8.52 -4.25 0.10
CA LYS A 185 -9.00 -2.97 -0.45
C LYS A 185 -9.27 -1.88 0.60
N LEU A 186 -9.47 -2.24 1.87
CA LEU A 186 -9.56 -1.29 2.98
C LEU A 186 -8.17 -0.95 3.53
N ALA A 187 -7.29 -1.95 3.64
CA ALA A 187 -5.97 -1.83 4.25
C ALA A 187 -4.89 -1.21 3.33
N GLU A 188 -5.04 -1.25 2.00
CA GLU A 188 -3.98 -0.84 1.05
C GLU A 188 -3.47 0.61 1.20
N ASN A 189 -4.25 1.48 1.84
CA ASN A 189 -3.89 2.87 2.11
C ASN A 189 -3.29 3.07 3.53
N GLU A 190 -3.42 2.09 4.44
CA GLU A 190 -2.81 2.15 5.79
C GLU A 190 -1.29 1.86 5.77
N SER A 191 -0.80 1.31 4.65
CA SER A 191 0.60 0.93 4.38
C SER A 191 1.19 1.60 3.13
N HIS A 192 0.51 2.60 2.56
CA HIS A 192 0.93 3.29 1.35
C HIS A 192 1.98 4.38 1.70
N PRO A 193 3.20 4.35 1.14
CA PRO A 193 4.17 5.43 1.33
C PRO A 193 3.68 6.71 0.65
N HIS A 194 3.93 7.86 1.28
CA HIS A 194 3.75 9.16 0.62
C HIS A 194 4.95 9.46 -0.29
N GLN A 195 4.83 10.45 -1.17
CA GLN A 195 5.97 10.92 -1.97
C GLN A 195 7.03 11.55 -1.05
N TYR A 196 8.12 10.82 -0.79
CA TYR A 196 9.12 11.14 0.22
C TYR A 196 10.45 11.69 -0.33
N MET A 197 10.66 11.70 -1.65
CA MET A 197 11.99 12.00 -2.23
C MET A 197 12.47 13.42 -1.90
N ASP A 198 11.55 14.39 -1.81
CA ASP A 198 11.88 15.77 -1.40
C ASP A 198 12.38 15.87 0.06
N SER A 199 12.16 14.84 0.87
CA SER A 199 12.70 14.72 2.24
C SER A 199 14.05 13.99 2.30
N GLN A 200 14.59 13.49 1.18
CA GLN A 200 15.86 12.76 1.12
C GLN A 200 17.00 13.65 0.58
N PRO A 201 17.98 14.05 1.40
CA PRO A 201 19.02 15.01 0.98
C PRO A 201 20.12 14.41 0.09
N GLU A 202 20.32 13.09 0.12
CA GLU A 202 21.40 12.39 -0.62
C GLU A 202 20.90 11.38 -1.67
N ILE A 203 19.59 11.08 -1.68
CA ILE A 203 18.97 10.05 -2.53
C ILE A 203 18.00 10.74 -3.49
N ASN A 204 17.92 10.24 -4.71
CA ASN A 204 16.93 10.67 -5.70
C ASN A 204 16.26 9.46 -6.38
N GLU A 205 15.21 9.72 -7.16
CA GLU A 205 14.42 8.69 -7.85
C GLU A 205 15.26 7.72 -8.68
N ARG A 206 16.34 8.21 -9.31
CA ARG A 206 17.25 7.40 -10.10
C ARG A 206 18.09 6.45 -9.23
N MET A 207 18.48 6.88 -8.03
CA MET A 207 19.16 5.99 -7.08
C MET A 207 18.21 4.92 -6.52
N ARG A 208 16.93 5.28 -6.28
CA ARG A 208 15.89 4.29 -5.94
C ARG A 208 15.71 3.28 -7.08
N ALA A 209 15.57 3.73 -8.33
CA ALA A 209 15.41 2.86 -9.48
C ALA A 209 16.60 1.90 -9.66
N ILE A 210 17.83 2.38 -9.50
CA ILE A 210 19.05 1.54 -9.53
C ILE A 210 19.06 0.51 -8.39
N LEU A 211 18.56 0.86 -7.19
CA LEU A 211 18.43 -0.11 -6.10
C LEU A 211 17.39 -1.19 -6.44
N VAL A 212 16.21 -0.81 -6.95
CA VAL A 212 15.14 -1.76 -7.29
C VAL A 212 15.55 -2.69 -8.44
N ASP A 213 16.18 -2.15 -9.49
CA ASP A 213 16.77 -2.90 -10.60
C ASP A 213 17.78 -3.96 -10.10
N TRP A 214 18.66 -3.58 -9.18
CA TRP A 214 19.59 -4.52 -8.55
C TRP A 214 18.88 -5.54 -7.64
N LEU A 215 17.86 -5.13 -6.87
CA LEU A 215 17.11 -6.06 -6.02
C LEU A 215 16.32 -7.10 -6.82
N ILE A 216 15.91 -6.81 -8.06
CA ILE A 216 15.30 -7.81 -8.96
C ILE A 216 16.33 -8.88 -9.39
N ASP A 217 17.58 -8.49 -9.65
CA ASP A 217 18.69 -9.42 -9.91
C ASP A 217 19.02 -10.28 -8.68
N VAL A 218 19.02 -9.69 -7.47
CA VAL A 218 19.18 -10.43 -6.20
C VAL A 218 18.04 -11.41 -5.95
N HIS A 219 16.79 -10.97 -6.15
CA HIS A 219 15.59 -11.78 -6.01
C HIS A 219 15.63 -13.00 -6.93
N THR A 220 15.97 -12.78 -8.20
CA THR A 220 16.17 -13.83 -9.21
C THR A 220 17.30 -14.79 -8.82
N LYS A 221 18.42 -14.26 -8.31
CA LYS A 221 19.61 -15.04 -7.94
C LYS A 221 19.39 -15.96 -6.72
N PHE A 222 18.48 -15.60 -5.82
CA PHE A 222 18.10 -16.41 -4.66
C PHE A 222 16.84 -17.28 -4.89
N ASP A 223 16.24 -17.24 -6.09
CA ASP A 223 15.03 -18.01 -6.46
C ASP A 223 13.84 -17.78 -5.48
N LEU A 224 13.66 -16.52 -5.07
CA LEU A 224 12.68 -16.12 -4.04
C LEU A 224 11.27 -15.95 -4.62
N SER A 225 10.25 -16.02 -3.77
CA SER A 225 8.87 -15.74 -4.15
C SER A 225 8.67 -14.30 -4.68
N PRO A 226 7.74 -14.06 -5.62
CA PRO A 226 7.33 -12.71 -5.98
C PRO A 226 6.82 -11.89 -4.78
N GLU A 227 6.15 -12.55 -3.83
CA GLU A 227 5.70 -11.98 -2.55
C GLU A 227 6.87 -11.30 -1.82
N THR A 228 8.01 -11.98 -1.68
CA THR A 228 9.24 -11.42 -1.09
C THR A 228 9.74 -10.17 -1.83
N LEU A 229 9.73 -10.13 -3.18
CA LEU A 229 10.15 -8.95 -3.94
C LEU A 229 9.22 -7.75 -3.71
N TYR A 230 7.90 -7.98 -3.79
CA TYR A 230 6.91 -6.91 -3.66
C TYR A 230 6.85 -6.38 -2.22
N LEU A 231 7.06 -7.24 -1.21
CA LEU A 231 7.21 -6.84 0.19
C LEU A 231 8.53 -6.09 0.43
N THR A 232 9.65 -6.54 -0.17
CA THR A 232 10.95 -5.85 -0.11
C THR A 232 10.82 -4.40 -0.55
N ILE A 233 10.23 -4.14 -1.72
CA ILE A 233 10.06 -2.79 -2.26
C ILE A 233 9.16 -1.94 -1.34
N ASN A 234 8.07 -2.52 -0.82
CA ASN A 234 7.21 -1.83 0.15
C ASN A 234 7.96 -1.42 1.44
N ILE A 235 8.80 -2.31 1.99
CA ILE A 235 9.63 -2.04 3.17
C ILE A 235 10.62 -0.90 2.88
N VAL A 236 11.33 -0.95 1.75
CA VAL A 236 12.29 0.10 1.33
C VAL A 236 11.59 1.47 1.23
N ASP A 237 10.48 1.55 0.50
CA ASP A 237 9.78 2.82 0.27
C ASP A 237 9.20 3.40 1.55
N ARG A 238 8.56 2.58 2.39
CA ARG A 238 8.02 3.04 3.69
C ARG A 238 9.12 3.46 4.66
N PHE A 239 10.27 2.79 4.64
CA PHE A 239 11.40 3.17 5.49
C PHE A 239 12.00 4.51 5.04
N LEU A 240 12.23 4.69 3.74
CA LEU A 240 12.67 5.97 3.17
C LEU A 240 11.63 7.09 3.35
N ALA A 241 10.34 6.76 3.51
CA ALA A 241 9.30 7.72 3.87
C ALA A 241 9.35 8.20 5.33
N VAL A 242 10.03 7.50 6.25
CA VAL A 242 10.11 7.87 7.69
C VAL A 242 11.52 8.06 8.22
N LYS A 243 12.55 7.84 7.39
CA LYS A 243 13.96 7.97 7.75
C LYS A 243 14.79 8.51 6.57
N THR A 244 15.47 9.62 6.80
CA THR A 244 16.55 10.10 5.91
C THR A 244 17.69 9.09 5.86
N VAL A 245 18.17 8.73 4.68
CA VAL A 245 19.25 7.74 4.50
C VAL A 245 20.37 8.36 3.66
N PRO A 246 21.64 8.30 4.10
CA PRO A 246 22.76 8.75 3.28
C PRO A 246 23.03 7.73 2.17
N ARG A 247 23.49 8.20 1.01
CA ARG A 247 23.60 7.41 -0.22
C ARG A 247 24.36 6.09 -0.05
N ARG A 248 25.40 6.08 0.79
CA ARG A 248 26.24 4.91 1.12
C ARG A 248 25.52 3.77 1.86
N GLU A 249 24.39 4.06 2.50
CA GLU A 249 23.59 3.10 3.29
C GLU A 249 22.34 2.61 2.53
N LEU A 250 22.08 3.13 1.32
CA LEU A 250 20.91 2.76 0.52
C LEU A 250 20.89 1.28 0.11
N GLN A 251 22.05 0.70 -0.25
CA GLN A 251 22.13 -0.74 -0.54
C GLN A 251 21.96 -1.59 0.73
N LEU A 252 22.49 -1.15 1.87
CA LEU A 252 22.30 -1.79 3.18
C LEU A 252 20.81 -1.84 3.58
N VAL A 253 20.07 -0.75 3.33
CA VAL A 253 18.60 -0.72 3.49
C VAL A 253 17.93 -1.75 2.59
N GLY A 254 18.32 -1.83 1.31
CA GLY A 254 17.77 -2.79 0.35
C GLY A 254 17.96 -4.25 0.76
N VAL A 255 19.19 -4.66 1.12
CA VAL A 255 19.44 -6.06 1.55
C VAL A 255 18.80 -6.40 2.89
N SER A 256 18.73 -5.44 3.82
CA SER A 256 18.07 -5.67 5.10
C SER A 256 16.54 -5.77 4.94
N ALA A 257 15.95 -4.98 4.03
CA ALA A 257 14.55 -5.11 3.66
C ALA A 257 14.25 -6.46 2.99
N MET A 258 15.14 -6.95 2.13
CA MET A 258 14.98 -8.25 1.49
C MET A 258 15.18 -9.42 2.46
N LEU A 259 16.15 -9.34 3.36
CA LEU A 259 16.31 -10.30 4.46
C LEU A 259 15.04 -10.37 5.33
N MET A 260 14.45 -9.22 5.67
CA MET A 260 13.20 -9.14 6.42
C MET A 260 12.00 -9.72 5.66
N ALA A 261 11.85 -9.40 4.36
CA ALA A 261 10.79 -9.94 3.52
C ALA A 261 10.94 -11.46 3.34
N SER A 262 12.17 -11.94 3.10
CA SER A 262 12.46 -13.37 2.96
C SER A 262 12.08 -14.12 4.24
N LYS A 263 12.47 -13.61 5.41
CA LYS A 263 12.08 -14.15 6.73
C LYS A 263 10.57 -14.15 7.00
N TYR A 264 9.78 -13.45 6.18
CA TYR A 264 8.34 -13.29 6.38
C TYR A 264 7.52 -14.19 5.43
N GLU A 265 7.91 -14.29 4.16
CA GLU A 265 7.16 -15.05 3.14
C GLU A 265 7.79 -16.42 2.81
N GLU A 266 9.12 -16.60 2.94
CA GLU A 266 9.80 -17.82 2.50
C GLU A 266 9.74 -18.96 3.51
N ILE A 267 9.60 -20.19 3.00
CA ILE A 267 9.74 -21.42 3.79
C ILE A 267 11.21 -21.63 4.23
N TRP A 268 12.16 -21.20 3.39
CA TRP A 268 13.61 -21.36 3.59
C TRP A 268 14.36 -20.06 3.20
N PRO A 269 14.28 -18.99 4.01
CA PRO A 269 14.95 -17.74 3.71
C PRO A 269 16.49 -17.86 3.69
N PRO A 270 17.20 -17.10 2.84
CA PRO A 270 18.66 -17.04 2.85
C PRO A 270 19.21 -16.55 4.20
N GLU A 271 20.40 -17.00 4.58
CA GLU A 271 21.06 -16.56 5.81
C GLU A 271 21.63 -15.14 5.67
N VAL A 272 21.85 -14.48 6.81
CA VAL A 272 22.50 -13.16 6.84
C VAL A 272 23.88 -13.18 6.16
N ASN A 273 24.59 -14.32 6.25
CA ASN A 273 25.89 -14.52 5.60
C ASN A 273 25.79 -14.56 4.06
N ASP A 274 24.66 -14.98 3.50
CA ASP A 274 24.43 -14.96 2.05
C ASP A 274 24.32 -13.52 1.55
N PHE A 275 23.62 -12.65 2.28
CA PHE A 275 23.58 -11.21 1.99
C PHE A 275 24.94 -10.50 2.19
N VAL A 276 25.76 -10.95 3.15
CA VAL A 276 27.17 -10.49 3.29
C VAL A 276 28.01 -10.89 2.07
N CYS A 277 27.85 -12.12 1.55
CA CYS A 277 28.59 -12.58 0.37
C CYS A 277 28.07 -11.96 -0.93
N LEU A 278 26.75 -11.76 -1.04
CA LEU A 278 26.06 -11.07 -2.14
C LEU A 278 26.57 -9.64 -2.33
N THR A 279 26.79 -8.92 -1.24
CA THR A 279 27.25 -7.52 -1.24
C THR A 279 28.76 -7.37 -1.37
N ASP A 280 29.47 -8.43 -1.81
CA ASP A 280 30.93 -8.52 -1.88
C ASP A 280 31.62 -8.07 -0.57
N ARG A 281 31.01 -8.42 0.57
CA ARG A 281 31.44 -8.07 1.93
C ARG A 281 31.53 -6.56 2.20
N ALA A 282 30.84 -5.72 1.40
CA ALA A 282 30.72 -4.28 1.64
C ALA A 282 30.04 -3.95 2.99
N TYR A 283 29.26 -4.90 3.53
CA TYR A 283 28.62 -4.81 4.84
C TYR A 283 28.91 -6.06 5.69
N THR A 284 29.08 -5.89 7.00
CA THR A 284 29.22 -7.02 7.94
C THR A 284 27.86 -7.58 8.34
N HIS A 285 27.88 -8.81 8.87
CA HIS A 285 26.73 -9.50 9.45
C HIS A 285 26.00 -8.63 10.50
N GLU A 286 26.76 -7.95 11.35
CA GLU A 286 26.25 -7.05 12.39
C GLU A 286 25.59 -5.79 11.80
N GLN A 287 26.15 -5.23 10.72
CA GLN A 287 25.59 -4.04 10.07
C GLN A 287 24.22 -4.34 9.45
N ILE A 288 24.04 -5.52 8.86
CA ILE A 288 22.75 -5.96 8.31
C ILE A 288 21.73 -6.16 9.45
N LEU A 289 22.10 -6.83 10.55
CA LEU A 289 21.22 -7.01 11.71
C LEU A 289 20.87 -5.69 12.43
N VAL A 290 21.81 -4.75 12.50
CA VAL A 290 21.55 -3.40 13.04
C VAL A 290 20.57 -2.63 12.14
N MET A 291 20.73 -2.71 10.82
CA MET A 291 19.81 -2.06 9.88
C MET A 291 18.41 -2.72 9.91
N GLU A 292 18.31 -4.05 9.92
CA GLU A 292 17.05 -4.79 10.13
C GLU A 292 16.30 -4.29 11.38
N LYS A 293 17.00 -4.18 12.52
CA LYS A 293 16.41 -3.67 13.77
C LYS A 293 15.96 -2.21 13.66
N ILE A 294 16.70 -1.37 12.93
CA ILE A 294 16.33 0.03 12.68
C ILE A 294 15.10 0.13 11.77
N ILE A 295 14.99 -0.70 10.73
CA ILE A 295 13.83 -0.75 9.82
C ILE A 295 12.60 -1.25 10.59
N LEU A 296 12.67 -2.39 11.29
CA LEU A 296 11.58 -2.93 12.12
C LEU A 296 11.08 -1.92 13.15
N GLY A 297 11.99 -1.24 13.85
CA GLY A 297 11.66 -0.20 14.82
C GLY A 297 11.06 1.07 14.20
N LYS A 298 11.34 1.37 12.93
CA LYS A 298 10.77 2.51 12.20
C LYS A 298 9.46 2.21 11.47
N LEU A 299 9.20 0.93 11.15
CA LEU A 299 7.97 0.46 10.55
C LEU A 299 6.97 -0.12 11.55
N GLU A 300 7.21 0.06 12.86
CA GLU A 300 6.35 -0.42 13.95
C GLU A 300 6.01 -1.92 13.83
N TRP A 301 6.99 -2.73 13.38
CA TRP A 301 6.83 -4.17 13.07
C TRP A 301 5.70 -4.51 12.07
N THR A 302 5.13 -3.51 11.39
CA THR A 302 4.00 -3.68 10.47
C THR A 302 4.48 -4.19 9.11
N LEU A 303 4.72 -5.50 9.01
CA LEU A 303 5.11 -6.16 7.75
C LEU A 303 3.92 -6.73 6.99
N THR A 304 2.87 -7.20 7.67
CA THR A 304 1.64 -7.72 7.05
C THR A 304 0.89 -6.61 6.32
N VAL A 305 1.06 -6.50 5.00
CA VAL A 305 0.45 -5.45 4.17
C VAL A 305 -0.01 -5.99 2.81
N PRO A 306 -1.11 -5.48 2.23
CA PRO A 306 -1.50 -5.87 0.87
C PRO A 306 -0.58 -5.18 -0.16
N THR A 307 0.37 -5.94 -0.69
CA THR A 307 1.24 -5.50 -1.79
C THR A 307 0.50 -5.46 -3.12
N PRO A 308 1.06 -4.88 -4.21
CA PRO A 308 0.44 -4.95 -5.53
C PRO A 308 0.26 -6.40 -6.03
N PHE A 309 1.08 -7.35 -5.57
CA PHE A 309 1.07 -8.74 -6.00
C PHE A 309 -0.26 -9.44 -5.72
N VAL A 310 -0.82 -9.31 -4.51
CA VAL A 310 -2.09 -9.99 -4.16
C VAL A 310 -3.25 -9.52 -5.04
N PHE A 311 -3.23 -8.27 -5.49
CA PHE A 311 -4.21 -7.78 -6.46
C PHE A 311 -3.89 -8.24 -7.89
N LEU A 312 -2.60 -8.34 -8.24
CA LEU A 312 -2.14 -8.76 -9.55
C LEU A 312 -2.58 -10.19 -9.88
N THR A 313 -2.32 -11.15 -8.99
CA THR A 313 -2.75 -12.55 -9.17
C THR A 313 -4.27 -12.65 -9.33
N ARG A 314 -5.04 -11.92 -8.52
CA ARG A 314 -6.51 -11.84 -8.62
C ARG A 314 -6.98 -11.30 -9.98
N PHE A 315 -6.33 -10.26 -10.49
CA PHE A 315 -6.72 -9.63 -11.76
C PHE A 315 -6.24 -10.40 -12.99
N ILE A 316 -5.12 -11.12 -12.90
CA ILE A 316 -4.67 -12.07 -13.92
C ILE A 316 -5.65 -13.25 -14.00
N LYS A 317 -6.03 -13.85 -12.86
CA LYS A 317 -7.07 -14.89 -12.79
C LYS A 317 -8.43 -14.42 -13.34
N ALA A 318 -8.79 -13.17 -13.07
CA ALA A 318 -9.99 -12.52 -13.63
C ALA A 318 -9.87 -12.05 -15.09
N SER A 319 -8.74 -12.31 -15.76
CA SER A 319 -8.49 -11.90 -17.13
C SER A 319 -8.79 -13.03 -18.13
N VAL A 320 -7.80 -13.47 -18.89
CA VAL A 320 -7.89 -14.57 -19.85
C VAL A 320 -6.70 -15.49 -19.59
N PRO A 321 -6.88 -16.82 -19.45
CA PRO A 321 -5.77 -17.74 -19.21
C PRO A 321 -4.85 -17.77 -20.45
N ASP A 322 -3.71 -17.11 -20.33
CA ASP A 322 -2.69 -16.97 -21.37
C ASP A 322 -1.35 -16.58 -20.71
N GLN A 323 -0.35 -17.46 -20.79
CA GLN A 323 0.93 -17.27 -20.07
C GLN A 323 1.71 -16.04 -20.55
N GLU A 324 1.57 -15.69 -21.84
CA GLU A 324 2.22 -14.50 -22.40
C GLU A 324 1.60 -13.22 -21.81
N LEU A 325 0.27 -13.17 -21.66
CA LEU A 325 -0.45 -12.09 -20.99
C LEU A 325 -0.10 -11.98 -19.50
N GLU A 326 -0.03 -13.10 -18.79
CA GLU A 326 0.37 -13.17 -17.37
C GLU A 326 1.79 -12.61 -17.17
N ASN A 327 2.78 -13.13 -17.90
CA ASN A 327 4.17 -12.67 -17.82
C ASN A 327 4.30 -11.18 -18.19
N MET A 328 3.49 -10.68 -19.14
CA MET A 328 3.44 -9.26 -19.52
C MET A 328 2.82 -8.38 -18.42
N ALA A 329 1.83 -8.89 -17.67
CA ALA A 329 1.26 -8.19 -16.51
C ALA A 329 2.23 -8.14 -15.33
N HIS A 330 3.00 -9.21 -15.06
CA HIS A 330 4.10 -9.17 -14.09
C HIS A 330 5.17 -8.13 -14.48
N PHE A 331 5.64 -8.18 -15.72
CA PHE A 331 6.60 -7.20 -16.25
C PHE A 331 6.13 -5.74 -16.09
N PHE A 332 4.88 -5.43 -16.46
CA PHE A 332 4.35 -4.07 -16.30
C PHE A 332 4.13 -3.67 -14.84
N SER A 333 3.86 -4.62 -13.94
CA SER A 333 3.73 -4.38 -12.50
C SER A 333 5.07 -4.04 -11.85
N GLU A 334 6.12 -4.82 -12.14
CA GLU A 334 7.49 -4.57 -11.64
C GLU A 334 8.12 -3.31 -12.24
N LEU A 335 7.95 -3.08 -13.55
CA LEU A 335 8.34 -1.83 -14.20
C LEU A 335 7.63 -0.62 -13.58
N GLY A 336 6.37 -0.79 -13.17
CA GLY A 336 5.63 0.18 -12.37
C GLY A 336 6.34 0.45 -11.04
N MET A 337 6.52 -0.58 -10.20
CA MET A 337 7.16 -0.45 -8.89
C MET A 337 8.58 0.15 -8.94
N MET A 338 9.35 -0.08 -10.00
CA MET A 338 10.66 0.54 -10.20
C MET A 338 10.57 2.07 -10.40
N HIS A 339 9.49 2.57 -11.00
CA HIS A 339 9.33 3.98 -11.33
C HIS A 339 8.63 4.77 -10.21
N TYR A 340 9.39 5.60 -9.49
CA TYR A 340 8.94 6.34 -8.30
C TYR A 340 7.61 7.11 -8.48
N ALA A 341 7.33 7.64 -9.67
CA ALA A 341 6.08 8.36 -9.93
C ALA A 341 4.81 7.51 -9.77
N THR A 342 4.89 6.16 -9.75
CA THR A 342 3.72 5.31 -9.47
C THR A 342 3.33 5.26 -7.99
N LEU A 343 4.16 5.78 -7.06
CA LEU A 343 3.84 5.86 -5.63
C LEU A 343 2.71 6.86 -5.29
N VAL A 344 2.05 7.45 -6.29
CA VAL A 344 0.78 8.18 -6.11
C VAL A 344 -0.45 7.26 -6.24
N TYR A 345 -0.27 6.00 -6.65
CA TYR A 345 -1.34 5.04 -6.90
C TYR A 345 -1.30 3.89 -5.89
N CYS A 346 -2.47 3.56 -5.32
CA CYS A 346 -2.57 2.45 -4.37
C CYS A 346 -2.25 1.08 -5.04
N PRO A 347 -1.81 0.07 -4.26
CA PRO A 347 -1.41 -1.24 -4.75
C PRO A 347 -2.35 -1.88 -5.79
N SER A 348 -3.67 -1.83 -5.56
CA SER A 348 -4.64 -2.39 -6.52
C SER A 348 -4.79 -1.57 -7.81
N MET A 349 -4.51 -0.26 -7.80
CA MET A 349 -4.47 0.54 -9.04
C MET A 349 -3.25 0.18 -9.89
N VAL A 350 -2.09 -0.06 -9.29
CA VAL A 350 -0.88 -0.50 -10.01
C VAL A 350 -1.15 -1.85 -10.69
N ALA A 351 -1.63 -2.84 -9.93
CA ALA A 351 -1.98 -4.17 -10.44
C ALA A 351 -3.03 -4.12 -11.56
N ALA A 352 -4.13 -3.37 -11.37
CA ALA A 352 -5.18 -3.24 -12.39
C ALA A 352 -4.65 -2.55 -13.66
N SER A 353 -3.74 -1.59 -13.53
CA SER A 353 -3.12 -0.90 -14.66
C SER A 353 -2.17 -1.80 -15.45
N ALA A 354 -1.40 -2.66 -14.76
CA ALA A 354 -0.51 -3.64 -15.38
C ALA A 354 -1.29 -4.69 -16.20
N VAL A 355 -2.35 -5.27 -15.63
CA VAL A 355 -3.24 -6.21 -16.34
C VAL A 355 -3.99 -5.52 -17.48
N PHE A 356 -4.43 -4.27 -17.30
CA PHE A 356 -5.06 -3.50 -18.38
C PHE A 356 -4.09 -3.26 -19.55
N ALA A 357 -2.87 -2.81 -19.27
CA ALA A 357 -1.84 -2.56 -20.28
C ALA A 357 -1.46 -3.84 -21.04
N ALA A 358 -1.25 -4.95 -20.33
CA ALA A 358 -0.97 -6.24 -20.94
C ALA A 358 -2.09 -6.67 -21.91
N ARG A 359 -3.35 -6.55 -21.49
CA ARG A 359 -4.52 -6.88 -22.32
C ARG A 359 -4.67 -5.96 -23.51
N ASP A 360 -4.38 -4.67 -23.38
CA ASP A 360 -4.49 -3.71 -24.48
C ASP A 360 -3.37 -3.91 -25.52
N CYS A 361 -2.12 -4.09 -25.09
CA CYS A 361 -1.01 -4.45 -25.98
C CYS A 361 -1.30 -5.74 -26.77
N ALA A 362 -1.77 -6.78 -26.09
CA ALA A 362 -2.10 -8.05 -26.74
C ALA A 362 -3.33 -7.95 -27.67
N ARG A 363 -4.35 -7.16 -27.32
CA ARG A 363 -5.48 -6.84 -28.23
C ARG A 363 -5.04 -6.06 -29.46
N LEU A 364 -4.13 -5.10 -29.33
CA LEU A 364 -3.58 -4.35 -30.45
C LEU A 364 -2.85 -5.28 -31.41
N LEU A 365 -2.01 -6.20 -30.90
CA LEU A 365 -1.38 -7.25 -31.71
C LEU A 365 -2.42 -8.12 -32.44
N VAL A 366 -3.45 -8.63 -31.76
CA VAL A 366 -4.58 -9.36 -32.38
C VAL A 366 -5.23 -8.55 -33.51
N SER A 367 -5.45 -7.25 -33.31
CA SER A 367 -6.07 -6.36 -34.30
C SER A 367 -5.18 -6.13 -35.55
N PHE A 368 -3.87 -6.01 -35.36
CA PHE A 368 -2.92 -5.87 -36.47
C PHE A 368 -2.82 -7.18 -37.24
N HIS A 369 -2.67 -8.33 -36.56
CA HIS A 369 -2.53 -9.63 -37.21
C HIS A 369 -3.79 -10.02 -38.01
N SER A 370 -4.98 -9.83 -37.45
CA SER A 370 -6.24 -10.03 -38.19
C SER A 370 -6.36 -9.09 -39.40
N THR A 371 -5.94 -7.82 -39.29
CA THR A 371 -5.93 -6.87 -40.43
C THR A 371 -4.91 -7.25 -41.52
N LEU A 372 -3.76 -7.81 -41.13
CA LEU A 372 -2.72 -8.31 -42.04
C LEU A 372 -3.19 -9.57 -42.79
N VAL A 373 -3.76 -10.55 -42.07
CA VAL A 373 -4.30 -11.80 -42.63
C VAL A 373 -5.50 -11.54 -43.54
N ASN A 374 -6.41 -10.63 -43.15
CA ASN A 374 -7.55 -10.20 -43.98
C ASN A 374 -7.16 -9.33 -45.20
N GLY A 375 -5.89 -9.39 -45.62
CA GLY A 375 -5.43 -9.05 -46.96
C GLY A 375 -5.21 -7.57 -47.26
N LYS A 376 -5.59 -6.65 -46.37
CA LYS A 376 -5.46 -5.20 -46.57
C LYS A 376 -4.01 -4.70 -46.55
N LEU A 377 -3.09 -5.41 -45.89
CA LEU A 377 -1.72 -4.94 -45.62
C LEU A 377 -0.61 -5.91 -46.08
N LYS A 378 -0.83 -6.65 -47.18
CA LYS A 378 0.08 -7.68 -47.73
C LYS A 378 1.52 -7.23 -48.05
N VAL A 379 1.77 -5.92 -48.20
CA VAL A 379 3.13 -5.37 -48.37
C VAL A 379 3.81 -5.14 -47.01
N LEU A 380 3.07 -4.61 -46.03
CA LEU A 380 3.56 -4.40 -44.67
C LEU A 380 3.88 -5.74 -44.00
N TYR A 381 3.02 -6.74 -44.15
CA TYR A 381 3.24 -8.10 -43.64
C TYR A 381 4.58 -8.66 -44.15
N ARG A 382 4.74 -8.80 -45.47
CA ARG A 382 5.99 -9.30 -46.07
C ARG A 382 7.23 -8.49 -45.67
N LYS A 383 7.09 -7.16 -45.54
CA LYS A 383 8.20 -6.28 -45.09
C LYS A 383 8.60 -6.56 -43.64
N TYR A 384 7.71 -6.98 -42.75
CA TYR A 384 8.01 -7.21 -41.33
C TYR A 384 8.02 -8.69 -40.91
N SER A 385 7.75 -9.62 -41.84
CA SER A 385 8.10 -11.05 -41.72
C SER A 385 9.57 -11.35 -42.04
N ASP A 386 10.30 -10.35 -42.56
CA ASP A 386 11.73 -10.41 -42.87
C ASP A 386 12.59 -10.69 -41.62
N PRO A 387 13.46 -11.73 -41.61
CA PRO A 387 14.38 -12.02 -40.51
C PRO A 387 15.32 -10.87 -40.14
N GLN A 388 15.73 -10.01 -41.10
CA GLN A 388 16.54 -8.82 -40.81
C GLN A 388 15.81 -7.81 -39.92
N ARG A 389 14.47 -7.89 -39.88
CA ARG A 389 13.57 -7.08 -39.04
C ARG A 389 13.00 -7.90 -37.88
N ARG A 390 13.71 -8.96 -37.48
CA ARG A 390 13.32 -9.94 -36.43
C ARG A 390 11.97 -10.64 -36.68
N ALA A 391 11.49 -10.65 -37.92
CA ALA A 391 10.23 -11.27 -38.32
C ALA A 391 9.02 -10.91 -37.42
N VAL A 392 8.95 -9.68 -36.89
CA VAL A 392 7.94 -9.28 -35.89
C VAL A 392 6.48 -9.47 -36.33
N ALA A 393 6.18 -9.48 -37.64
CA ALA A 393 4.85 -9.79 -38.16
C ALA A 393 4.49 -11.30 -38.15
N MET A 394 5.43 -12.17 -37.75
CA MET A 394 5.24 -13.62 -37.59
C MET A 394 4.97 -14.04 -36.14
N LEU A 395 5.13 -13.13 -35.17
CA LEU A 395 4.83 -13.43 -33.76
C LEU A 395 3.34 -13.80 -33.62
N PRO A 396 2.99 -14.91 -32.93
CA PRO A 396 1.59 -15.26 -32.74
C PRO A 396 0.91 -14.22 -31.84
N PRO A 397 -0.27 -13.70 -32.20
CA PRO A 397 -1.06 -12.91 -31.26
C PRO A 397 -1.72 -13.85 -30.23
N ALA A 398 -1.90 -13.36 -29.00
CA ALA A 398 -2.54 -14.11 -27.90
C ALA A 398 -3.93 -14.62 -28.33
N LYS A 399 -4.04 -15.94 -28.51
CA LYS A 399 -5.16 -16.59 -29.21
C LYS A 399 -6.49 -16.37 -28.49
N ASN A 400 -6.44 -16.31 -27.17
CA ASN A 400 -7.60 -16.31 -26.28
C ASN A 400 -8.21 -14.90 -26.09
N LEU A 401 -7.61 -13.85 -26.68
CA LEU A 401 -8.15 -12.47 -26.67
C LEU A 401 -9.02 -12.13 -27.90
N MET A 402 -9.21 -13.08 -28.81
CA MET A 402 -10.21 -12.95 -29.88
C MET A 402 -11.62 -12.90 -29.26
N PRO A 403 -12.47 -11.91 -29.58
CA PRO A 403 -13.84 -11.92 -29.11
C PRO A 403 -14.62 -13.10 -29.73
N GLU A 404 -15.25 -13.90 -28.90
CA GLU A 404 -16.29 -14.85 -29.31
C GLU A 404 -17.49 -14.09 -29.87
N ASN A 405 -17.42 -13.69 -31.15
CA ASN A 405 -18.54 -13.37 -32.06
C ASN A 405 -17.99 -12.82 -33.40
N SER A 406 -17.43 -13.71 -34.24
CA SER A 406 -17.18 -13.40 -35.67
C SER A 406 -17.24 -14.64 -36.59
N CYS A 407 -17.79 -15.75 -36.11
CA CYS A 407 -18.12 -16.92 -36.92
C CYS A 407 -19.63 -17.20 -36.78
N GLY A 408 -20.35 -17.19 -37.91
CA GLY A 408 -21.80 -16.98 -37.96
C GLY A 408 -22.09 -15.60 -38.57
N SER A 409 -22.55 -15.47 -39.82
CA SER A 409 -23.30 -16.46 -40.62
C SER A 409 -22.60 -16.89 -41.92
N ARG A 410 -22.77 -18.17 -42.27
CA ARG A 410 -22.82 -18.64 -43.66
C ARG A 410 -24.04 -19.55 -43.84
N VAL A 411 -25.14 -18.97 -44.30
CA VAL A 411 -26.13 -19.58 -45.20
C VAL A 411 -26.47 -18.50 -46.22
#